data_AF-A0A8B6DN56-F1
#
_entry.id   AF-A0A8B6DN56-F1
#
_cell.length_a   1.000
_cell.length_b   1.000
_cell.length_c   1.000
_cell.angle_alpha   90.00
_cell.angle_beta   90.00
_cell.angle_gamma   90.00
#
_symmetry.space_group_name_H-M   'P 1'
#
loop_
_entity.id
_entity.type
_entity.pdbx_description
1 polymer ?
#
loop_
_entity_poly.entity_id
_entity_poly.type
_entity_poly.pdbx_seq_one_letter_code
_entity_poly.pdbx_strand_id
1 'polypeptide(L)'
;MEYQLFEAISEKRYRLARILVEGGVDVNCQNEEGETPLLMVCDGKPGGNTKRMQMDLIRILLNRRANYRKRDRYGRTSLTCAHINKDHHVIQLLENTCSLARILVEGGVDVNCQNEEGETPLLMVCDGKPGGNTKRMQMDLIRILLNRRANYRKRDRYGRTSLTCAHINKDHHVIQLLENTCS
;
A
#
# COMPACT_ATOMS: atom_id res chain seq x y z
N MET A 1 5.65 25.62 4.40
CA MET A 1 5.73 24.48 3.46
C MET A 1 4.52 23.55 3.58
N GLU A 2 4.06 23.21 4.78
CA GLU A 2 2.85 22.38 4.99
C GLU A 2 1.59 23.00 4.37
N TYR A 3 1.36 24.31 4.58
CA TYR A 3 0.27 25.05 3.92
C TYR A 3 0.29 24.92 2.38
N GLN A 4 1.48 25.07 1.78
CA GLN A 4 1.68 24.94 0.33
C GLN A 4 1.39 23.51 -0.18
N LEU A 5 1.60 22.49 0.67
CA LEU A 5 1.26 21.12 0.32
C LEU A 5 -0.26 20.95 0.23
N PHE A 6 -1.01 21.47 1.21
CA PHE A 6 -2.47 21.41 1.19
C PHE A 6 -3.07 22.20 0.03
N GLU A 7 -2.55 23.41 -0.25
CA GLU A 7 -2.94 24.22 -1.40
C GLU A 7 -2.66 23.50 -2.74
N ALA A 8 -1.48 22.90 -2.90
CA ALA A 8 -1.15 22.14 -4.10
C ALA A 8 -2.08 20.92 -4.30
N ILE A 9 -2.52 20.27 -3.21
CA ILE A 9 -3.45 19.15 -3.27
C ILE A 9 -4.86 19.62 -3.64
N SER A 10 -5.36 20.71 -3.02
CA SER A 10 -6.71 21.24 -3.28
C SER A 10 -6.87 21.71 -4.72
N GLU A 11 -5.82 22.33 -5.29
CA GLU A 11 -5.77 22.76 -6.69
C GLU A 11 -5.43 21.62 -7.67
N LYS A 12 -5.29 20.37 -7.18
CA LYS A 12 -4.90 19.18 -7.97
C LYS A 12 -3.56 19.33 -8.69
N ARG A 13 -2.67 20.18 -8.18
CA ARG A 13 -1.27 20.37 -8.63
C ARG A 13 -0.39 19.25 -8.07
N TYR A 14 -0.74 17.99 -8.34
CA TYR A 14 -0.09 16.81 -7.75
C TYR A 14 1.43 16.72 -8.01
N ARG A 15 1.92 17.28 -9.13
CA ARG A 15 3.37 17.38 -9.39
C ARG A 15 4.08 18.29 -8.38
N LEU A 16 3.47 19.44 -8.06
CA LEU A 16 4.01 20.36 -7.06
C LEU A 16 3.95 19.73 -5.67
N ALA A 17 2.82 19.11 -5.32
CA ALA A 17 2.66 18.38 -4.07
C ALA A 17 3.73 17.30 -3.90
N ARG A 18 4.03 16.53 -4.97
CA ARG A 18 5.12 15.55 -4.96
C ARG A 18 6.49 16.18 -4.66
N ILE A 19 6.84 17.30 -5.30
CA ILE A 19 8.11 18.00 -5.06
C ILE A 19 8.20 18.43 -3.59
N LEU A 20 7.11 18.96 -3.02
CA LEU A 20 7.06 19.36 -1.62
C LEU A 20 7.27 18.17 -0.67
N VAL A 21 6.62 17.04 -0.93
CA VAL A 21 6.81 15.81 -0.14
C VAL A 21 8.25 15.27 -0.26
N GLU A 22 8.83 15.33 -1.46
CA GLU A 22 10.24 14.95 -1.68
C GLU A 22 11.21 15.89 -0.96
N GLY A 23 10.84 17.16 -0.80
CA GLY A 23 11.55 18.17 -0.01
C GLY A 23 11.48 17.96 1.51
N GLY A 24 10.80 16.92 2.00
CA GLY A 24 10.83 16.54 3.41
C GLY A 24 9.75 17.18 4.28
N VAL A 25 8.68 17.71 3.68
CA VAL A 25 7.49 18.16 4.43
C VAL A 25 6.91 17.00 5.25
N ASP A 26 6.46 17.28 6.48
CA ASP A 26 5.76 16.29 7.29
C ASP A 26 4.47 15.85 6.59
N VAL A 27 4.39 14.56 6.23
CA VAL A 27 3.23 13.96 5.55
C VAL A 27 2.06 13.64 6.49
N ASN A 28 2.25 13.82 7.80
CA ASN A 28 1.26 13.60 8.85
C ASN A 28 0.73 14.89 9.48
N CYS A 29 1.16 16.05 8.97
CA CYS A 29 0.62 17.35 9.32
C CYS A 29 -0.90 17.39 9.07
N GLN A 30 -1.58 18.30 9.74
CA GLN A 30 -3.03 18.48 9.62
C GLN A 30 -3.34 19.92 9.25
N ASN A 31 -4.27 20.11 8.33
CA ASN A 31 -4.81 21.43 8.04
C ASN A 31 -5.81 21.86 9.12
N GLU A 32 -6.46 23.01 8.93
CA GLU A 32 -7.45 23.54 9.87
C GLU A 32 -8.63 22.59 10.09
N GLU A 33 -9.01 21.77 9.11
CA GLU A 33 -10.08 20.77 9.23
C GLU A 33 -9.60 19.44 9.86
N GLY A 34 -8.33 19.36 10.27
CA GLY A 34 -7.74 18.13 10.79
C GLY A 34 -7.39 17.12 9.70
N GLU A 35 -7.47 17.47 8.42
CA GLU A 35 -7.18 16.57 7.31
C GLU A 35 -5.66 16.41 7.13
N THR A 36 -5.22 15.18 6.93
CA THR A 36 -3.84 14.90 6.49
C THR A 36 -3.72 15.07 4.97
N PRO A 37 -2.50 15.29 4.44
CA PRO A 37 -2.27 15.30 2.99
C PRO A 37 -2.82 14.06 2.30
N LEU A 38 -2.66 12.88 2.92
CA LEU A 38 -3.19 11.62 2.38
C LEU A 38 -4.72 11.60 2.36
N LEU A 39 -5.38 12.10 3.40
CA LEU A 39 -6.84 12.20 3.46
C LEU A 39 -7.35 13.11 2.34
N MET A 40 -6.83 14.33 2.21
CA MET A 40 -7.26 15.27 1.15
C MET A 40 -7.10 14.68 -0.26
N VAL A 41 -5.99 13.98 -0.53
CA VAL A 41 -5.78 13.35 -1.84
C VAL A 41 -6.78 12.22 -2.10
N CYS A 42 -7.20 11.47 -1.06
CA CYS A 42 -8.20 10.40 -1.19
C CYS A 42 -9.65 10.93 -1.26
N ASP A 43 -9.92 12.09 -0.65
CA ASP A 43 -11.23 12.75 -0.69
C ASP A 43 -11.46 13.49 -2.02
N GLY A 44 -10.38 13.97 -2.65
CA GLY A 44 -10.45 14.66 -3.94
C GLY A 44 -10.94 13.76 -5.08
N LYS A 45 -12.00 14.19 -5.78
CA LYS A 45 -12.41 13.57 -7.05
C LYS A 45 -11.39 13.91 -8.15
N PRO A 46 -10.76 12.92 -8.80
CA PRO A 46 -9.85 13.19 -9.92
C PRO A 46 -10.62 13.92 -11.03
N GLY A 47 -10.10 15.08 -11.45
CA GLY A 47 -10.63 15.83 -12.58
C GLY A 47 -9.68 15.71 -13.78
N GLY A 48 -10.22 15.50 -14.98
CA GLY A 48 -9.42 15.33 -16.20
C GLY A 48 -8.39 14.19 -16.11
N ASN A 49 -7.23 14.36 -16.75
CA ASN A 49 -6.17 13.34 -16.84
C ASN A 49 -5.25 13.27 -15.60
N THR A 50 -5.73 13.68 -14.42
CA THR A 50 -4.91 13.77 -13.19
C THR A 50 -4.88 12.49 -12.34
N LYS A 51 -5.69 11.47 -12.67
CA LYS A 51 -5.80 10.23 -11.89
C LYS A 51 -4.46 9.54 -11.65
N ARG A 52 -3.60 9.46 -12.68
CA ARG A 52 -2.26 8.87 -12.55
C ARG A 52 -1.42 9.61 -11.52
N MET A 53 -1.42 10.94 -11.57
CA MET A 53 -0.62 11.77 -10.67
C MET A 53 -1.16 11.75 -9.23
N GLN A 54 -2.49 11.63 -9.06
CA GLN A 54 -3.11 11.37 -7.77
C GLN A 54 -2.60 10.06 -7.16
N MET A 55 -2.63 8.97 -7.95
CA MET A 55 -2.15 7.66 -7.50
C MET A 55 -0.65 7.68 -7.16
N ASP A 56 0.17 8.35 -7.96
CA ASP A 56 1.60 8.53 -7.69
C ASP A 56 1.84 9.30 -6.38
N LEU A 57 1.06 10.36 -6.12
CA LEU A 57 1.15 11.12 -4.87
C LEU A 57 0.73 10.28 -3.66
N ILE A 58 -0.36 9.50 -3.75
CA ILE A 58 -0.77 8.58 -2.67
C ILE A 58 0.36 7.59 -2.36
N ARG A 59 0.98 6.98 -3.38
CA ARG A 59 2.11 6.05 -3.20
C ARG A 59 3.28 6.72 -2.48
N ILE A 60 3.65 7.93 -2.87
CA ILE A 60 4.78 8.65 -2.25
C ILE A 60 4.46 9.03 -0.80
N LEU A 61 3.25 9.50 -0.50
CA LEU A 61 2.81 9.80 0.86
C LEU A 61 2.88 8.54 1.75
N LEU A 62 2.38 7.41 1.26
CA LEU A 62 2.45 6.14 1.98
C LEU A 62 3.90 5.64 2.17
N ASN A 63 4.75 5.77 1.15
CA ASN A 63 6.19 5.46 1.26
C ASN A 63 6.90 6.33 2.30
N ARG A 64 6.42 7.57 2.51
CA ARG A 64 6.87 8.49 3.56
C ARG A 64 6.15 8.26 4.90
N ARG A 65 5.49 7.13 5.08
CA ARG A 65 4.78 6.72 6.31
C ARG A 65 3.63 7.66 6.69
N ALA A 66 2.89 8.16 5.70
CA ALA A 66 1.63 8.85 5.96
C ALA A 66 0.63 7.91 6.66
N ASN A 67 0.03 8.40 7.75
CA ASN A 67 -0.90 7.67 8.57
C ASN A 67 -2.31 7.73 7.98
N TYR A 68 -2.66 6.71 7.20
CA TYR A 68 -3.98 6.54 6.60
C TYR A 68 -5.12 6.28 7.61
N ARG A 69 -4.79 6.01 8.88
CA ARG A 69 -5.77 5.81 9.97
C ARG A 69 -6.09 7.09 10.73
N LYS A 70 -5.34 8.16 10.49
CA LYS A 70 -5.55 9.44 11.17
C LYS A 70 -6.91 10.01 10.75
N ARG A 71 -7.63 10.54 11.74
CA ARG A 71 -8.99 11.06 11.56
C ARG A 71 -8.97 12.58 11.46
N ASP A 72 -9.79 13.12 10.58
CA ASP A 72 -10.11 14.56 10.57
C ASP A 72 -11.15 14.91 11.63
N ARG A 73 -11.57 16.19 11.69
CA ARG A 73 -12.59 16.68 12.63
C ARG A 73 -13.97 16.04 12.45
N TYR A 74 -14.23 15.45 11.28
CA TYR A 74 -15.46 14.73 10.97
C TYR A 74 -15.35 13.23 11.25
N GLY A 75 -14.21 12.76 11.76
CA GLY A 75 -13.95 11.34 12.01
C GLY A 75 -13.62 10.53 10.75
N ARG A 76 -13.45 11.17 9.60
CA ARG A 76 -13.09 10.52 8.33
C ARG A 76 -11.62 10.14 8.35
N THR A 77 -11.32 9.00 7.74
CA THR A 77 -9.98 8.51 7.42
C THR A 77 -9.78 8.51 5.90
N SER A 78 -8.54 8.37 5.42
CA SER A 78 -8.25 8.24 3.99
C SER A 78 -9.03 7.07 3.35
N LEU A 79 -9.19 5.96 4.07
CA LEU A 79 -9.94 4.79 3.59
C LEU A 79 -11.45 5.05 3.51
N THR A 80 -12.03 5.73 4.49
CA THR A 80 -13.48 6.05 4.45
C THR A 80 -13.80 7.03 3.33
N CYS A 81 -12.94 8.03 3.09
CA CYS A 81 -13.09 8.94 1.94
C CYS A 81 -13.04 8.18 0.60
N ALA A 82 -12.11 7.24 0.45
CA ALA A 82 -12.01 6.40 -0.75
C ALA A 82 -13.28 5.56 -0.99
N HIS A 83 -13.88 5.02 0.08
CA HIS A 83 -15.16 4.31 0.02
C HIS A 83 -16.34 5.21 -0.36
N ILE A 84 -16.44 6.40 0.25
CA ILE A 84 -17.48 7.39 -0.07
C ILE A 84 -17.41 7.78 -1.56
N ASN A 85 -16.18 7.96 -2.08
CA ASN A 85 -15.94 8.28 -3.47
C ASN A 85 -16.07 7.09 -4.43
N LYS A 86 -16.27 5.86 -3.91
CA LYS A 86 -16.30 4.61 -4.69
C LYS A 86 -15.06 4.40 -5.55
N ASP A 87 -13.90 4.85 -5.07
CA ASP A 87 -12.64 4.79 -5.81
C ASP A 87 -11.91 3.48 -5.52
N HIS A 88 -12.34 2.41 -6.20
CA HIS A 88 -11.79 1.06 -5.99
C HIS A 88 -10.27 0.97 -6.14
N HIS A 89 -9.65 1.83 -6.96
CA HIS A 89 -8.19 1.84 -7.12
C HIS A 89 -7.50 2.38 -5.86
N VAL A 90 -8.05 3.44 -5.24
CA VAL A 90 -7.50 4.00 -4.00
C VAL A 90 -7.77 3.07 -2.82
N ILE A 91 -8.97 2.47 -2.74
CA ILE A 91 -9.31 1.47 -1.73
C ILE A 91 -8.29 0.33 -1.76
N GLN A 92 -8.11 -0.31 -2.92
CA GLN A 92 -7.12 -1.38 -3.09
C GLN A 92 -5.69 -0.92 -2.75
N LEU A 93 -5.32 0.30 -3.13
CA LEU A 93 -3.98 0.82 -2.82
C LEU A 93 -3.78 0.98 -1.30
N LEU A 94 -4.74 1.58 -0.59
CA LEU A 94 -4.64 1.78 0.85
C LEU A 94 -4.65 0.44 1.61
N GLU A 95 -5.53 -0.49 1.24
CA GLU A 95 -5.61 -1.83 1.84
C GLU A 95 -4.36 -2.66 1.58
N ASN A 96 -3.87 -2.70 0.34
CA ASN A 96 -2.64 -3.42 0.00
C ASN A 96 -1.40 -2.81 0.68
N THR A 97 -1.37 -1.48 0.82
CA THR A 97 -0.26 -0.80 1.49
C THR A 97 -0.28 -1.05 3.00
N CYS A 98 -1.45 -1.25 3.62
CA CYS A 98 -1.56 -1.70 5.02
C CYS A 98 -0.78 -3.01 5.26
N SER A 99 -0.88 -3.96 4.33
CA SER A 99 -0.26 -5.27 4.48
C SER A 99 1.23 -5.22 4.13
N LEU A 100 1.59 -4.56 3.04
CA LEU A 100 2.95 -4.59 2.49
C LEU A 100 3.93 -3.64 3.20
N ALA A 101 3.53 -2.39 3.47
CA ALA A 101 4.42 -1.41 4.07
C ALA A 101 4.70 -1.71 5.55
N ARG A 102 3.70 -2.20 6.30
CA ARG A 102 3.88 -2.61 7.71
C ARG A 102 4.93 -3.70 7.85
N ILE A 103 4.88 -4.70 6.97
CA ILE A 103 5.82 -5.83 6.99
C ILE A 103 7.23 -5.41 6.62
N LEU A 104 7.38 -4.47 5.68
CA LEU A 104 8.70 -3.98 5.29
C LEU A 104 9.34 -3.12 6.38
N VAL A 105 8.54 -2.34 7.11
CA VAL A 105 9.03 -1.19 7.88
C VAL A 105 8.97 -1.39 9.40
N GLU A 106 7.99 -2.11 9.93
CA GLU A 106 7.78 -2.25 11.37
C GLU A 106 8.45 -3.54 11.88
N GLY A 107 9.41 -3.42 12.79
CA GLY A 107 9.94 -4.56 13.55
C GLY A 107 8.87 -5.11 14.49
N GLY A 108 8.71 -6.44 14.56
CA GLY A 108 7.71 -7.09 15.43
C GLY A 108 6.36 -7.37 14.77
N VAL A 109 6.18 -7.09 13.48
CA VAL A 109 4.98 -7.52 12.74
C VAL A 109 4.97 -9.04 12.58
N ASP A 110 3.86 -9.67 12.98
CA ASP A 110 3.61 -11.07 12.66
C ASP A 110 3.41 -11.22 11.14
N VAL A 111 4.45 -11.71 10.46
CA VAL A 111 4.44 -11.97 9.01
C VAL A 111 3.57 -13.16 8.61
N ASN A 112 3.04 -13.90 9.59
CA ASN A 112 2.13 -15.04 9.40
C ASN A 112 0.68 -14.73 9.78
N CYS A 113 0.37 -13.45 10.04
CA CYS A 113 -1.01 -13.00 10.24
C CYS A 113 -1.86 -13.33 9.00
N GLN A 114 -3.16 -13.47 9.20
CA GLN A 114 -4.11 -13.81 8.15
C GLN A 114 -5.17 -12.72 8.05
N ASN A 115 -5.52 -12.33 6.82
CA ASN A 115 -6.68 -11.47 6.57
C ASN A 115 -7.99 -12.26 6.76
N GLU A 116 -9.13 -11.62 6.46
CA GLU A 116 -10.44 -12.26 6.57
C GLU A 116 -10.55 -13.52 5.73
N GLU A 117 -9.90 -13.59 4.55
CA GLU A 117 -9.88 -14.76 3.67
C GLU A 117 -8.85 -15.84 4.08
N GLY A 118 -8.14 -15.63 5.19
CA GLY A 118 -7.09 -16.55 5.63
C GLY A 118 -5.76 -16.35 4.91
N GLU A 119 -5.61 -15.32 4.07
CA GLU A 119 -4.40 -15.11 3.28
C GLU A 119 -3.30 -14.52 4.16
N THR A 120 -2.11 -15.12 4.08
CA THR A 120 -0.90 -14.51 4.66
C THR A 120 -0.35 -13.43 3.73
N PRO A 121 0.42 -12.48 4.25
CA PRO A 121 1.07 -11.49 3.39
C PRO A 121 1.95 -12.10 2.30
N LEU A 122 2.63 -13.22 2.58
CA LEU A 122 3.42 -13.94 1.58
C LEU A 122 2.52 -14.58 0.50
N LEU A 123 1.35 -15.10 0.87
CA LEU A 123 0.37 -15.59 -0.09
C LEU A 123 -0.12 -14.45 -0.99
N MET A 124 -0.51 -13.31 -0.42
CA MET A 124 -0.97 -12.14 -1.19
C MET A 124 0.08 -11.66 -2.20
N VAL A 125 1.37 -11.66 -1.83
CA VAL A 125 2.46 -11.27 -2.73
C VAL A 125 2.67 -12.29 -3.87
N CYS A 126 2.50 -13.58 -3.59
CA CYS A 126 2.61 -14.64 -4.60
C CYS A 126 1.37 -14.74 -5.51
N ASP A 127 0.19 -14.38 -4.99
CA ASP A 127 -1.09 -14.42 -5.72
C ASP A 127 -1.33 -13.16 -6.56
N GLY A 128 -0.74 -12.03 -6.14
CA GLY A 128 -0.95 -10.72 -6.76
C GLY A 128 -0.79 -10.72 -8.27
N LYS A 129 -1.87 -10.38 -8.99
CA LYS A 129 -1.83 -10.10 -10.43
C LYS A 129 -0.98 -8.85 -10.71
N PRO A 130 -0.33 -8.76 -11.89
CA PRO A 130 0.60 -7.68 -12.25
C PRO A 130 -0.11 -6.34 -12.52
N GLY A 131 -0.77 -5.78 -11.52
CA GLY A 131 -1.58 -4.57 -11.62
C GLY A 131 -1.01 -3.34 -10.92
N GLY A 132 0.16 -3.42 -10.27
CA GLY A 132 0.68 -2.24 -9.57
C GLY A 132 2.09 -2.31 -8.98
N ASN A 133 2.72 -3.49 -8.93
CA ASN A 133 4.08 -3.68 -8.44
C ASN A 133 4.94 -4.28 -9.56
N THR A 134 6.14 -3.74 -9.79
CA THR A 134 7.12 -4.33 -10.71
C THR A 134 7.56 -5.69 -10.19
N LYS A 135 7.90 -6.62 -11.10
CA LYS A 135 8.42 -7.96 -10.76
C LYS A 135 9.57 -7.91 -9.74
N ARG A 136 10.43 -6.90 -9.85
CA ARG A 136 11.52 -6.62 -8.90
C ARG A 136 11.00 -6.38 -7.47
N MET A 137 10.02 -5.49 -7.32
CA MET A 137 9.43 -5.19 -6.01
C MET A 137 8.74 -6.41 -5.40
N GLN A 138 8.08 -7.25 -6.21
CA GLN A 138 7.52 -8.52 -5.75
C GLN A 138 8.61 -9.44 -5.18
N MET A 139 9.72 -9.59 -5.90
CA MET A 139 10.84 -10.43 -5.43
C MET A 139 11.48 -9.91 -4.15
N ASP A 140 11.66 -8.59 -4.03
CA ASP A 140 12.22 -7.96 -2.82
C ASP A 140 11.30 -8.20 -1.61
N LEU A 141 9.99 -8.10 -1.79
CA LEU A 141 8.99 -8.39 -0.76
C LEU A 141 9.02 -9.84 -0.31
N ILE A 142 9.08 -10.79 -1.24
CA ILE A 142 9.16 -12.22 -0.91
C ILE A 142 10.42 -12.50 -0.10
N ARG A 143 11.57 -11.95 -0.50
CA ARG A 143 12.83 -12.10 0.25
C ARG A 143 12.72 -11.56 1.67
N ILE A 144 12.13 -10.38 1.86
CA ILE A 144 11.99 -9.77 3.19
C ILE A 144 11.05 -10.59 4.08
N LEU A 145 9.94 -11.07 3.52
CA LEU A 145 9.00 -11.95 4.21
C LEU A 145 9.66 -13.26 4.65
N LEU A 146 10.40 -13.92 3.75
CA LEU A 146 11.13 -15.15 4.06
C LEU A 146 12.22 -14.92 5.10
N ASN A 147 12.98 -13.82 5.01
CA ASN A 147 13.97 -13.43 6.03
C ASN A 147 13.34 -13.23 7.42
N ARG A 148 12.06 -12.83 7.47
CA ARG A 148 11.27 -12.68 8.70
C ARG A 148 10.52 -13.96 9.10
N ARG A 149 10.86 -15.11 8.51
CA ARG A 149 10.26 -16.43 8.78
C ARG A 149 8.77 -16.53 8.41
N ALA A 150 8.37 -15.91 7.30
CA ALA A 150 7.05 -16.13 6.73
C ALA A 150 6.89 -17.59 6.28
N ASN A 151 5.78 -18.20 6.67
CA ASN A 151 5.44 -19.59 6.38
C ASN A 151 4.71 -19.67 5.04
N TYR A 152 5.46 -20.00 3.98
CA TYR A 152 4.94 -20.18 2.63
C TYR A 152 4.02 -21.40 2.45
N ARG A 153 3.91 -22.27 3.46
CA ARG A 153 3.03 -23.45 3.50
C ARG A 153 1.70 -23.19 4.22
N LYS A 154 1.54 -22.02 4.86
CA LYS A 154 0.30 -21.67 5.54
C LYS A 154 -0.83 -21.53 4.53
N ARG A 155 -1.97 -22.13 4.84
CA ARG A 155 -3.12 -22.22 3.94
C ARG A 155 -4.14 -21.12 4.23
N ASP A 156 -4.71 -20.54 3.18
CA ASP A 156 -5.91 -19.71 3.26
C ASP A 156 -7.19 -20.54 3.40
N ARG A 157 -8.35 -19.89 3.43
CA ARG A 157 -9.67 -20.56 3.50
C ARG A 157 -9.97 -21.44 2.29
N TYR A 158 -9.30 -21.20 1.16
CA TYR A 158 -9.44 -21.97 -0.06
C TYR A 158 -8.41 -23.11 -0.17
N GLY A 159 -7.56 -23.30 0.85
CA GLY A 159 -6.50 -24.30 0.85
C GLY A 159 -5.27 -23.92 0.02
N ARG A 160 -5.21 -22.70 -0.51
CA ARG A 160 -4.06 -22.19 -1.27
C ARG A 160 -2.92 -21.85 -0.31
N THR A 161 -1.70 -22.09 -0.78
CA THR A 161 -0.44 -21.68 -0.16
C THR A 161 0.30 -20.72 -1.09
N SER A 162 1.29 -20.00 -0.58
CA SER A 162 2.15 -19.14 -1.40
C SER A 162 2.84 -19.94 -2.53
N LEU A 163 3.22 -21.19 -2.25
CA LEU A 163 3.84 -22.08 -3.24
C LEU A 163 2.84 -22.52 -4.32
N THR A 164 1.61 -22.88 -3.96
CA THR A 164 0.60 -23.28 -4.95
C THR A 164 0.18 -22.11 -5.84
N CYS A 165 0.08 -20.89 -5.28
CA CYS A 165 -0.19 -19.69 -6.08
C CYS A 165 0.94 -19.43 -7.10
N ALA A 166 2.20 -19.56 -6.69
CA ALA A 166 3.34 -19.42 -7.60
C ALA A 166 3.31 -20.43 -8.76
N HIS A 167 2.90 -21.67 -8.49
CA HIS A 167 2.70 -22.70 -9.52
C HIS A 167 1.55 -22.37 -10.47
N ILE A 168 0.40 -21.94 -9.94
CA ILE A 168 -0.77 -21.53 -10.73
C ILE A 168 -0.39 -20.38 -11.67
N ASN A 169 0.39 -19.42 -11.17
CA ASN A 169 0.88 -18.27 -11.92
C ASN A 169 2.07 -18.60 -12.85
N LYS A 170 2.58 -19.85 -12.83
CA LYS A 170 3.78 -20.30 -13.58
C LYS A 170 5.01 -19.42 -13.34
N ASP A 171 5.15 -18.93 -12.12
CA ASP A 171 6.19 -17.99 -11.74
C ASP A 171 7.46 -18.71 -11.27
N HIS A 172 8.25 -19.19 -12.23
CA HIS A 172 9.46 -19.99 -11.96
C HIS A 172 10.44 -19.32 -10.99
N HIS A 173 10.55 -17.98 -11.02
CA HIS A 173 11.44 -17.25 -10.12
C HIS A 173 10.97 -17.32 -8.67
N VAL A 174 9.65 -17.22 -8.45
CA VAL A 174 9.06 -17.32 -7.10
C VAL A 174 9.10 -18.75 -6.60
N ILE A 175 8.80 -19.74 -7.46
CA ILE A 175 8.88 -21.16 -7.13
C ILE A 175 10.30 -21.49 -6.62
N GLN A 176 11.32 -21.18 -7.41
CA GLN A 176 12.71 -21.43 -7.05
C GLN A 176 13.12 -20.72 -5.75
N LEU A 177 12.65 -19.48 -5.55
CA LEU A 177 12.94 -18.73 -4.33
C LEU A 177 12.31 -19.38 -3.08
N LEU A 178 11.06 -19.82 -3.17
CA LEU A 178 10.37 -20.47 -2.05
C LEU A 178 10.97 -21.85 -1.74
N GLU A 179 11.31 -22.63 -2.75
CA GLU A 179 11.90 -23.97 -2.58
C GLU A 179 13.32 -23.92 -2.00
N ASN A 180 14.14 -22.95 -2.44
CA ASN A 180 15.53 -22.84 -1.99
C ASN A 180 15.67 -22.35 -0.53
N THR A 181 14.61 -21.78 0.06
CA THR A 181 14.62 -21.46 1.50
C THR A 181 14.50 -22.68 2.44
N CYS A 182 14.54 -23.90 1.89
CA CYS A 182 14.57 -25.16 2.66
C CYS A 182 15.98 -25.61 3.12
N SER A 183 17.02 -24.76 2.96
CA SER A 183 18.41 -25.07 3.34
C SER A 183 18.85 -24.18 4.49
#